data_AF-A0A4Z1IPT6-F1
#
_entry.id   AF-A0A4Z1IPT6-F1
#
_cell.length_a   1.000
_cell.length_b   1.000
_cell.length_c   1.000
_cell.angle_alpha   90.00
_cell.angle_beta   90.00
_cell.angle_gamma   90.00
#
_symmetry.space_group_name_H-M   'P 1'
#
loop_
_entity.id
_entity.type
_entity.pdbx_description
1 polymer ?
#
loop_
_entity_poly.entity_id
_entity_poly.type
_entity_poly.pdbx_seq_one_letter_code
_entity_poly.pdbx_strand_id
1 'polypeptide(L)' 'MTAEMDPLRDEGKAYGKKMIAAGSHAEVICMKGMPHTFMMMDDILENGKRYNREAIRVLTAVWGIAIK' A
#
# COMPACT_ATOMS: atom_id res chain seq x y z
N MET A 1 2.36 0.10 -1.69
CA MET A 1 2.11 1.19 -0.73
C MET A 1 3.45 1.60 -0.13
N THR A 2 3.70 2.90 0.09
CA THR A 2 4.91 3.43 0.74
C THR A 2 4.52 4.34 1.90
N ALA A 3 5.43 4.59 2.84
CA ALA A 3 5.28 5.59 3.90
C ALA A 3 5.96 6.91 3.51
N GLU A 4 5.40 8.07 3.88
CA GLU A 4 5.96 9.38 3.49
C GLU A 4 7.32 9.69 4.14
N MET A 5 7.52 9.24 5.39
CA MET A 5 8.73 9.47 6.19
C MET A 5 9.70 8.27 6.15
N ASP A 6 9.54 7.38 5.18
CA ASP A 6 10.34 6.18 5.01
C ASP A 6 11.50 6.43 4.03
N PRO A 7 12.77 6.13 4.39
CA PRO A 7 13.89 6.18 3.45
C PRO A 7 13.66 5.36 2.17
N LEU A 8 12.88 4.27 2.24
CA LEU A 8 12.57 3.40 1.11
C LEU A 8 11.41 3.91 0.24
N ARG A 9 10.84 5.09 0.55
CA ARG A 9 9.69 5.65 -0.18
C ARG A 9 9.96 5.77 -1.68
N ASP A 10 11.11 6.32 -2.05
CA ASP A 10 11.37 6.70 -3.44
C ASP A 10 11.65 5.47 -4.31
N GLU A 11 12.36 4.47 -3.79
CA GLU A 11 12.56 3.20 -4.48
C GLU A 11 11.26 2.38 -4.60
N GLY A 12 10.41 2.38 -3.57
CA GLY A 12 9.09 1.76 -3.64
C GLY A 12 8.20 2.40 -4.72
N LYS A 13 8.20 3.73 -4.81
CA LYS A 13 7.51 4.47 -5.88
C LYS A 13 8.10 4.17 -7.26
N ALA A 14 9.42 4.09 -7.37
CA ALA A 14 10.10 3.76 -8.62
C ALA A 14 9.77 2.36 -9.11
N TYR A 15 9.72 1.37 -8.21
CA TYR A 15 9.32 0.01 -8.54
C TYR A 15 7.88 -0.07 -9.07
N GLY A 16 6.94 0.60 -8.39
CA GLY A 16 5.55 0.70 -8.85
C GLY A 16 5.42 1.29 -10.25
N LYS A 17 6.17 2.36 -10.55
CA LYS A 17 6.22 2.95 -11.90
C LYS A 17 6.79 1.98 -12.94
N LYS A 18 7.83 1.22 -12.60
CA LYS A 18 8.42 0.21 -13.49
C LYS A 18 7.43 -0.91 -13.82
N MET A 19 6.67 -1.39 -12.83
CA MET A 19 5.62 -2.38 -13.06
C MET A 19 4.56 -1.87 -14.05
N ILE A 20 4.07 -0.64 -13.86
CA ILE A 20 3.09 -0.01 -14.75
C ILE A 20 3.66 0.12 -16.18
N ALA A 21 4.90 0.60 -16.30
CA ALA A 21 5.56 0.74 -17.60
C ALA A 21 5.76 -0.60 -18.34
N ALA A 22 5.91 -1.70 -17.59
CA ALA A 22 5.99 -3.05 -18.12
C ALA A 22 4.62 -3.67 -18.46
N GLY A 23 3.52 -2.93 -18.30
CA GLY A 23 2.16 -3.40 -18.58
C GLY A 23 1.49 -4.18 -17.44
N SER A 24 2.08 -4.20 -16.24
CA SER A 24 1.44 -4.81 -15.07
C SER A 24 0.36 -3.89 -14.49
N HIS A 25 -0.71 -4.48 -13.96
CA HIS A 25 -1.75 -3.75 -13.23
C HIS A 25 -1.27 -3.47 -11.79
N ALA A 26 -0.78 -2.25 -11.54
CA ALA A 26 -0.28 -1.85 -10.23
C ALA A 26 -0.80 -0.47 -9.80
N GLU A 27 -1.02 -0.29 -8.50
CA GLU A 27 -1.41 0.96 -7.87
C GLU A 27 -0.30 1.45 -6.91
N VAL A 28 0.04 2.75 -6.98
CA VAL A 28 1.08 3.36 -6.13
C VAL A 28 0.44 4.34 -5.15
N ILE A 29 0.41 3.97 -3.88
CA ILE A 29 -0.16 4.76 -2.78
C ILE A 29 0.95 5.17 -1.82
N CYS A 30 1.04 6.46 -1.49
CA CYS A 30 1.91 6.98 -0.43
C CYS A 30 1.07 7.36 0.81
N MET A 31 1.36 6.75 1.96
CA MET A 31 0.69 7.01 3.23
C MET A 31 1.33 8.21 3.92
N LYS A 32 0.62 9.34 3.88
CA LYS A 32 1.09 10.62 4.44
C LYS A 32 1.33 10.55 5.95
N GLY A 33 2.39 11.18 6.41
CA GLY A 33 2.78 11.30 7.81
C GLY A 33 3.20 9.98 8.48
N MET A 34 3.37 8.89 7.72
CA MET A 34 3.67 7.57 8.29
C MET A 34 5.16 7.24 8.28
N PRO A 35 5.69 6.60 9.35
CA PRO A 35 7.01 5.96 9.36
C PRO A 35 6.95 4.61 8.64
N HIS A 36 8.10 3.99 8.37
CA HIS A 36 8.20 2.68 7.71
C HIS A 36 7.31 1.59 8.36
N THR A 37 7.25 1.56 9.70
CA THR A 37 6.60 0.49 10.47
C THR A 37 5.08 0.59 10.60
N PHE A 38 4.44 1.64 10.03
CA PHE A 38 3.03 1.96 10.30
C PHE A 38 2.04 0.82 10.01
N MET A 39 2.36 -0.05 9.05
CA MET A 39 1.56 -1.21 8.66
C MET A 39 1.38 -2.25 9.77
N MET A 40 2.25 -2.26 10.79
CA MET A 40 2.15 -3.14 11.97
C MET A 40 1.53 -2.45 13.19
N MET A 41 1.07 -1.21 13.04
CA MET A 41 0.61 -0.35 14.13
C MET A 41 -0.87 0.03 13.96
N ASP A 42 -1.69 -0.88 13.45
CA ASP A 42 -3.10 -0.64 13.14
C ASP A 42 -3.99 -0.45 14.37
N ASP A 43 -3.54 -0.83 15.57
CA ASP A 43 -4.22 -0.51 16.83
C ASP A 43 -4.07 0.97 17.24
N ILE A 44 -3.03 1.65 16.74
CA ILE A 44 -2.65 3.02 17.15
C ILE A 44 -2.83 4.03 16.01
N LEU A 45 -2.47 3.65 14.78
CA LEU A 45 -2.44 4.53 13.62
C LEU A 45 -3.59 4.17 12.67
N GLU A 46 -4.44 5.15 12.34
CA GLU A 46 -5.54 4.95 11.37
C GLU A 46 -5.02 4.52 9.99
N ASN A 47 -3.83 4.99 9.59
CA ASN A 47 -3.21 4.55 8.35
C ASN A 47 -2.73 3.08 8.39
N GLY A 48 -2.49 2.50 9.57
CA GLY A 48 -2.28 1.05 9.73
C GLY A 48 -3.56 0.28 9.38
N LYS A 49 -4.72 0.72 9.90
CA LYS A 49 -6.02 0.15 9.51
C LYS A 49 -6.30 0.35 8.02
N ARG A 50 -5.97 1.52 7.47
CA ARG A 50 -6.10 1.80 6.05
C ARG A 50 -5.24 0.88 5.20
N TYR A 51 -4.00 0.60 5.59
CA TYR A 51 -3.14 -0.36 4.90
C TYR A 51 -3.83 -1.71 4.75
N ASN A 52 -4.41 -2.23 5.84
CA ASN A 52 -5.16 -3.48 5.83
C ASN A 52 -6.37 -3.41 4.87
N ARG A 53 -7.17 -2.33 4.94
CA ARG A 53 -8.33 -2.15 4.04
C ARG A 53 -7.94 -2.13 2.57
N GLU A 54 -6.87 -1.42 2.19
CA GLU A 54 -6.42 -1.34 0.79
C GLU A 54 -5.88 -2.69 0.29
N ALA A 55 -5.06 -3.37 1.10
CA ALA A 55 -4.51 -4.67 0.75
C ALA A 55 -5.63 -5.71 0.54
N ILE A 56 -6.58 -5.77 1.47
CA ILE A 56 -7.73 -6.67 1.39
C ILE A 56 -8.59 -6.31 0.16
N ARG A 57 -8.95 -5.03 -0.04
CA ARG A 57 -9.78 -4.56 -1.15
C ARG A 57 -9.25 -5.04 -2.51
N VAL A 58 -7.95 -4.83 -2.77
CA VAL A 58 -7.35 -5.19 -4.07
C VAL A 58 -7.31 -6.70 -4.25
N LEU A 59 -6.90 -7.43 -3.21
CA LEU A 59 -6.81 -8.90 -3.27
C LEU A 59 -8.18 -9.54 -3.49
N THR A 60 -9.20 -9.09 -2.77
CA THR A 60 -10.56 -9.61 -2.91
C THR A 60 -11.17 -9.27 -4.27
N ALA A 61 -10.91 -8.07 -4.79
CA ALA A 61 -11.37 -7.68 -6.12
C ALA A 61 -10.76 -8.57 -7.22
N VAL A 62 -9.46 -8.86 -7.14
CA VAL A 62 -8.78 -9.70 -8.15
C VAL A 62 -9.21 -11.17 -8.07
N TRP A 63 -9.52 -11.68 -6.87
CA TRP A 63 -9.95 -13.06 -6.68
C TRP A 63 -11.48 -13.25 -6.67
N GLY A 64 -12.26 -12.18 -6.84
CA GLY A 64 -13.73 -12.26 -6.83
C GLY A 64 -14.31 -12.72 -5.48
N ILE A 65 -13.61 -12.45 -4.37
CA ILE A 65 -14.03 -12.84 -3.02
C ILE A 65 -14.89 -11.72 -2.42
N ALA A 66 -16.05 -12.07 -1.88
CA ALA A 66 -16.85 -11.14 -1.09
C ALA A 66 -16.32 -11.06 0.35
N ILE A 67 -16.07 -9.85 0.84
CA ILE A 67 -15.77 -9.62 2.26
C ILE A 67 -17.11 -9.54 3.00
N LYS A 68 -17.26 -10.35 4.06
CA LYS A 68 -18.43 -10.33 4.94
C LYS A 68 -18.29 -9.26 6.01
#